data_AF-A0A2N8REU2-F1
#
_entry.id   AF-A0A2N8REU2-F1
#
_cell.length_a   1.000
_cell.length_b   1.000
_cell.length_c   1.000
_cell.angle_alpha   90.00
_cell.angle_beta   90.00
_cell.angle_gamma   90.00
#
_symmetry.space_group_name_H-M   'P 1'
#
loop_
_entity.id
_entity.type
_entity.pdbx_description
1 polymer ?
#
loop_
_entity_poly.entity_id
_entity_poly.type
_entity_poly.pdbx_seq_one_letter_code
_entity_poly.pdbx_strand_id
1 'polypeptide(L)'
;MPKRQDGATLFIALIILLVVTLLAVSSVREVTLESRMTGNFIEQQRLLNAAEAGLREGEGRLTGPIKPLEVSCASDYCLRADSPAYEQKFDTSIAYAPSDGTASNGGTSVRWYALPAPSGSSEGASENPEYGNMMKGMGVFRYELNAEATNNSSGRTTNLRSTTAKVFN
;
A
#
# COMPACT_ATOMS: atom_id res chain seq x y z
N MET A 1 74.82 25.98 -17.49
CA MET A 1 74.78 25.04 -16.35
C MET A 1 73.33 24.75 -16.00
N PRO A 2 72.77 23.58 -16.32
CA PRO A 2 71.38 23.28 -15.96
C PRO A 2 71.33 22.72 -14.53
N LYS A 3 70.50 23.35 -13.69
CA LYS A 3 70.19 22.91 -12.33
C LYS A 3 69.36 21.64 -12.39
N ARG A 4 69.88 20.54 -11.81
CA ARG A 4 69.11 19.32 -11.52
C ARG A 4 68.01 19.68 -10.52
N GLN A 5 66.77 19.67 -10.99
CA GLN A 5 65.59 19.67 -10.13
C GLN A 5 65.27 18.21 -9.81
N ASP A 6 65.85 17.70 -8.71
CA ASP A 6 65.56 16.37 -8.21
C ASP A 6 64.81 16.48 -6.87
N GLY A 7 63.63 15.86 -6.79
CA GLY A 7 63.07 15.41 -5.50
C GLY A 7 61.63 15.77 -5.17
N ALA A 8 61.08 16.89 -5.67
CA ALA A 8 59.75 17.35 -5.22
C ALA A 8 58.56 16.75 -6.01
N THR A 9 58.78 16.27 -7.24
CA THR A 9 57.71 15.84 -8.15
C THR A 9 56.95 14.62 -7.63
N LEU A 10 57.64 13.65 -7.02
CA LEU A 10 57.00 12.45 -6.45
C LEU A 10 56.08 12.83 -5.27
N PHE A 11 56.54 13.75 -4.42
CA PHE A 11 55.78 14.20 -3.25
C PHE A 11 54.51 14.97 -3.67
N ILE A 12 54.64 15.86 -4.65
CA ILE A 12 53.51 16.59 -5.22
C ILE A 12 52.53 15.63 -5.90
N ALA A 13 53.02 14.65 -6.67
CA ALA A 13 52.18 13.64 -7.30
C ALA A 13 51.41 12.80 -6.26
N LEU A 14 52.03 12.46 -5.13
CA LEU A 14 51.39 11.70 -4.05
C LEU A 14 50.32 12.52 -3.32
N ILE A 15 50.57 13.80 -3.06
CA ILE A 15 49.55 14.71 -2.50
C ILE A 15 48.37 14.85 -3.46
N ILE A 16 48.62 15.08 -4.75
CA ILE A 16 47.54 15.20 -5.74
C ILE A 16 46.75 13.90 -5.84
N LEU A 17 47.42 12.74 -5.88
CA LEU A 17 46.78 11.43 -5.88
C LEU A 17 45.91 11.23 -4.62
N LEU A 18 46.41 11.62 -3.44
CA LEU A 18 45.65 11.56 -2.19
C LEU A 18 44.41 12.47 -2.23
N VAL A 19 44.54 13.70 -2.72
CA VAL A 19 43.39 14.62 -2.84
C VAL A 19 42.35 14.06 -3.81
N VAL A 20 42.76 13.56 -4.97
CA VAL A 20 41.83 12.99 -5.97
C VAL A 20 41.13 11.74 -5.42
N THR A 21 41.83 10.87 -4.70
CA THR A 21 41.23 9.68 -4.09
C THR A 21 40.21 10.02 -3.00
N LEU A 22 40.49 11.03 -2.16
CA LEU A 22 39.53 11.48 -1.15
C LEU A 22 38.27 12.08 -1.78
N LEU A 23 38.41 12.88 -2.83
CA LEU A 23 37.26 13.41 -3.59
C LEU A 23 36.44 12.27 -4.20
N ALA A 24 37.09 11.29 -4.84
CA ALA A 24 36.43 10.14 -5.44
C ALA A 24 35.67 9.29 -4.40
N VAL A 25 36.29 9.01 -3.24
CA VAL A 25 35.64 8.22 -2.17
C VAL A 25 34.44 8.95 -1.58
N SER A 26 34.52 10.28 -1.44
CA SER A 26 33.38 11.09 -0.97
C SER A 26 32.17 10.95 -1.91
N SER A 27 32.39 11.07 -3.24
CA SER A 27 31.33 10.91 -4.24
C SER A 27 30.72 9.51 -4.24
N VAL A 28 31.52 8.45 -4.06
CA VAL A 28 31.01 7.07 -3.99
C VAL A 28 30.11 6.87 -2.77
N ARG A 29 30.47 7.41 -1.61
CA ARG A 29 29.64 7.28 -0.39
C ARG A 29 28.26 7.91 -0.57
N GLU A 30 28.18 9.08 -1.19
CA GLU A 30 26.91 9.75 -1.49
C GLU A 30 26.00 8.89 -2.39
N VAL A 31 26.56 8.37 -3.49
CA VAL A 31 25.84 7.48 -4.42
C VAL A 31 25.32 6.21 -3.73
N THR A 32 26.09 5.64 -2.80
CA THR A 32 25.63 4.45 -2.07
C THR A 32 24.44 4.73 -1.14
N LEU A 33 24.38 5.91 -0.51
CA LEU A 33 23.25 6.29 0.33
C LEU A 33 22.00 6.55 -0.52
N GLU A 34 22.16 7.27 -1.63
CA GLU A 34 21.07 7.54 -2.56
C GLU A 34 20.49 6.26 -3.17
N SER A 35 21.34 5.29 -3.51
CA SER A 35 20.91 3.98 -4.02
C SER A 35 20.05 3.22 -2.99
N ARG A 36 20.44 3.24 -1.70
CA ARG A 36 19.66 2.58 -0.64
C ARG A 36 18.33 3.29 -0.36
N MET A 37 18.33 4.62 -0.35
CA MET A 37 17.10 5.41 -0.20
C MET A 37 16.14 5.17 -1.36
N THR A 38 16.65 5.21 -2.60
CA THR A 38 15.89 4.90 -3.82
C THR A 38 15.34 3.48 -3.78
N GLY A 39 16.13 2.49 -3.38
CA GLY A 39 15.67 1.10 -3.25
C GLY A 39 14.53 0.94 -2.24
N ASN A 40 14.64 1.59 -1.07
CA ASN A 40 13.59 1.56 -0.06
C ASN A 40 12.31 2.28 -0.52
N PHE A 41 12.46 3.41 -1.22
CA PHE A 41 11.34 4.18 -1.77
C PHE A 41 10.59 3.38 -2.86
N ILE A 42 11.32 2.76 -3.79
CA ILE A 42 10.72 1.91 -4.84
C ILE A 42 9.95 0.75 -4.21
N GLU A 43 10.50 0.11 -3.18
CA GLU A 43 9.83 -0.99 -2.48
C GLU A 43 8.56 -0.52 -1.77
N GLN A 44 8.60 0.64 -1.10
CA GLN A 44 7.42 1.22 -0.47
C GLN A 44 6.34 1.57 -1.50
N GLN A 45 6.72 2.19 -2.63
CA GLN A 45 5.78 2.51 -3.71
C GLN A 45 5.16 1.24 -4.31
N ARG A 46 5.95 0.17 -4.47
CA ARG A 46 5.47 -1.12 -4.95
C ARG A 46 4.42 -1.71 -4.01
N LEU A 47 4.66 -1.68 -2.70
CA LEU A 47 3.69 -2.16 -1.71
C LEU A 47 2.41 -1.30 -1.69
N LEU A 48 2.54 0.02 -1.80
CA LEU A 48 1.39 0.92 -1.90
C LEU A 48 0.53 0.63 -3.13
N ASN A 49 1.14 0.49 -4.31
CA ASN A 49 0.41 0.17 -5.54
C ASN A 49 -0.28 -1.21 -5.43
N ALA A 50 0.38 -2.19 -4.79
CA ALA A 50 -0.19 -3.52 -4.59
C ALA A 50 -1.39 -3.50 -3.62
N ALA A 51 -1.28 -2.75 -2.52
CA ALA A 51 -2.39 -2.56 -1.59
C ALA A 51 -3.56 -1.80 -2.23
N GLU A 52 -3.28 -0.79 -3.07
CA GLU A 52 -4.32 -0.07 -3.83
C GLU A 52 -5.02 -1.00 -4.80
N ALA A 53 -4.31 -1.90 -5.49
CA ALA A 53 -4.94 -2.91 -6.35
C ALA A 53 -5.93 -3.80 -5.57
N GLY A 54 -5.55 -4.25 -4.36
CA GLY A 54 -6.44 -4.97 -3.46
C GLY A 54 -7.67 -4.17 -3.05
N LEU A 55 -7.48 -2.89 -2.76
CA LEU A 55 -8.57 -1.97 -2.40
C LEU A 55 -9.56 -1.78 -3.55
N ARG A 56 -9.04 -1.56 -4.77
CA ARG A 56 -9.85 -1.37 -5.98
C ARG A 56 -10.65 -2.61 -6.32
N GLU A 57 -10.04 -3.79 -6.18
CA GLU A 57 -10.75 -5.05 -6.37
C GLU A 57 -11.90 -5.17 -5.36
N GLY A 58 -11.63 -4.94 -4.08
CA GLY A 58 -12.66 -4.97 -3.05
C GLY A 58 -13.80 -4.00 -3.34
N GLU A 59 -13.48 -2.76 -3.72
CA GLU A 59 -14.47 -1.75 -4.09
C GLU A 59 -15.34 -2.21 -5.27
N GLY A 60 -14.71 -2.79 -6.30
CA GLY A 60 -15.42 -3.36 -7.44
C GLY A 60 -16.38 -4.48 -7.04
N ARG A 61 -15.95 -5.39 -6.16
CA ARG A 61 -16.79 -6.51 -5.71
C ARG A 61 -17.92 -6.08 -4.77
N LEU A 62 -17.71 -5.04 -3.96
CA LEU A 62 -18.77 -4.47 -3.11
C LEU A 62 -19.81 -3.66 -3.92
N THR A 63 -19.37 -3.01 -5.00
CA THR A 63 -20.23 -2.13 -5.81
C THR A 63 -20.84 -2.82 -7.03
N GLY A 64 -20.42 -4.03 -7.39
CA GLY A 64 -21.02 -4.82 -8.47
C GLY A 64 -22.46 -5.32 -8.21
N PRO A 65 -22.79 -5.90 -7.04
CA PRO A 65 -24.09 -6.50 -6.76
C PRO A 65 -25.26 -5.53 -6.80
N ILE A 66 -26.44 -5.97 -7.26
CA ILE A 66 -27.66 -5.14 -7.35
C ILE A 66 -28.32 -4.92 -5.99
N LYS A 67 -27.96 -5.72 -4.98
CA LYS A 67 -28.48 -5.64 -3.61
C LYS A 67 -27.32 -5.47 -2.63
N PRO A 68 -27.57 -4.92 -1.43
CA PRO A 68 -26.57 -4.89 -0.37
C PRO A 68 -26.03 -6.29 -0.09
N LEU A 69 -24.74 -6.35 0.24
CA LEU A 69 -24.08 -7.60 0.53
C LEU A 69 -24.42 -8.04 1.95
N GLU A 70 -24.71 -9.33 2.10
CA GLU A 70 -24.82 -9.99 3.39
C GLU A 70 -23.42 -10.20 3.97
N VAL A 71 -23.32 -10.30 5.30
CA VAL A 71 -22.05 -10.58 5.97
C VAL A 71 -21.58 -11.99 5.56
N SER A 72 -20.44 -12.07 4.88
CA SER A 72 -19.83 -13.31 4.45
C SER A 72 -18.38 -13.07 4.07
N CYS A 73 -17.51 -14.03 4.37
CA CYS A 73 -16.15 -14.09 3.86
C CYS A 73 -15.96 -15.39 3.09
N ALA A 74 -16.37 -15.34 1.82
CA ALA A 74 -16.24 -16.43 0.86
C ALA A 74 -15.16 -16.06 -0.19
N SER A 75 -14.93 -16.93 -1.17
CA SER A 75 -13.92 -16.72 -2.22
C SER A 75 -14.14 -15.46 -3.06
N ASP A 76 -15.35 -14.89 -3.03
CA ASP A 76 -15.72 -13.76 -3.87
C ASP A 76 -15.54 -12.43 -3.14
N TYR A 77 -16.14 -12.24 -1.96
CA TYR A 77 -15.96 -11.03 -1.17
C TYR A 77 -15.83 -11.39 0.31
N CYS A 78 -15.24 -10.47 1.08
CA CYS A 78 -15.18 -10.58 2.54
C CYS A 78 -15.74 -9.35 3.21
N LEU A 79 -16.99 -9.44 3.64
CA LEU A 79 -17.68 -8.47 4.47
C LEU A 79 -17.86 -9.07 5.88
N ARG A 80 -17.29 -8.42 6.88
CA ARG A 80 -17.36 -8.86 8.29
C ARG A 80 -18.37 -8.03 9.07
N ALA A 81 -18.90 -8.57 10.17
CA ALA A 81 -19.84 -7.88 11.06
C ALA A 81 -19.16 -7.15 12.23
N ASP A 82 -17.86 -6.91 12.16
CA ASP A 82 -17.12 -6.28 13.25
C ASP A 82 -17.38 -4.77 13.30
N SER A 83 -17.29 -4.18 14.50
CA SER A 83 -17.34 -2.73 14.64
C SER A 83 -16.06 -2.08 14.07
N PRO A 84 -16.16 -0.95 13.35
CA PRO A 84 -14.99 -0.28 12.79
C PRO A 84 -14.07 0.18 13.92
N ALA A 85 -12.81 -0.24 13.84
CA ALA A 85 -11.75 0.11 14.78
C ALA A 85 -10.56 0.73 14.03
N TYR A 86 -9.72 1.49 14.73
CA TYR A 86 -8.50 2.03 14.12
C TYR A 86 -7.51 0.92 13.71
N GLU A 87 -7.47 -0.16 14.49
CA GLU A 87 -6.61 -1.31 14.23
C GLU A 87 -7.18 -2.17 13.09
N GLN A 88 -6.39 -2.40 12.05
CA GLN A 88 -6.77 -3.24 10.91
C GLN A 88 -6.29 -4.67 11.13
N LYS A 89 -7.22 -5.63 11.25
CA LYS A 89 -6.92 -7.05 11.48
C LYS A 89 -7.25 -7.89 10.25
N PHE A 90 -6.23 -8.48 9.64
CA PHE A 90 -6.35 -9.29 8.42
C PHE A 90 -6.54 -10.80 8.69
N ASP A 91 -6.86 -11.20 9.92
CA ASP A 91 -7.10 -12.60 10.31
C ASP A 91 -8.16 -13.26 9.42
N THR A 92 -9.32 -12.60 9.29
CA THR A 92 -10.40 -12.97 8.38
C THR A 92 -10.36 -12.01 7.19
N SER A 93 -9.68 -12.42 6.13
CA SER A 93 -9.52 -11.64 4.89
C SER A 93 -9.37 -12.58 3.70
N ILE A 94 -9.60 -12.05 2.49
CA ILE A 94 -9.44 -12.79 1.25
C ILE A 94 -8.23 -12.29 0.48
N ALA A 95 -7.59 -13.18 -0.26
CA ALA A 95 -6.45 -12.84 -1.09
C ALA A 95 -6.90 -12.10 -2.35
N TYR A 96 -6.06 -11.20 -2.85
CA TYR A 96 -6.25 -10.55 -4.14
C TYR A 96 -6.35 -11.58 -5.26
N ALA A 97 -7.47 -11.61 -5.97
CA ALA A 97 -7.78 -12.63 -6.97
C ALA A 97 -8.71 -12.09 -8.07
N PRO A 98 -8.29 -11.08 -8.84
CA PRO A 98 -9.14 -10.37 -9.78
C PRO A 98 -9.67 -11.31 -10.87
N SER A 99 -10.89 -11.02 -11.34
CA SER A 99 -11.59 -11.80 -12.38
C SER A 99 -10.85 -11.86 -13.72
N ASP A 100 -9.96 -10.90 -13.96
CA ASP A 100 -9.21 -10.76 -15.21
C ASP A 100 -8.01 -11.72 -15.29
N GLY A 101 -7.80 -12.57 -14.28
CA GLY A 101 -6.72 -13.55 -14.22
C GLY A 101 -5.34 -12.94 -13.95
N THR A 102 -5.27 -11.64 -13.64
CA THR A 102 -4.02 -10.99 -13.24
C THR A 102 -3.63 -11.44 -11.83
N ALA A 103 -2.39 -11.88 -11.66
CA ALA A 103 -1.87 -12.27 -10.36
C ALA A 103 -1.10 -11.11 -9.72
N SER A 104 -1.03 -11.10 -8.40
CA SER A 104 -0.04 -10.27 -7.70
C SER A 104 1.37 -10.60 -8.19
N ASN A 105 2.24 -9.58 -8.25
CA ASN A 105 3.65 -9.77 -8.59
C ASN A 105 4.29 -10.84 -7.69
N GLY A 106 5.13 -11.71 -8.28
CA GLY A 106 5.85 -12.74 -7.53
C GLY A 106 6.56 -12.15 -6.31
N GLY A 107 6.25 -12.70 -5.13
CA GLY A 107 6.81 -12.26 -3.84
C GLY A 107 6.03 -11.16 -3.13
N THR A 108 4.88 -10.71 -3.64
CA THR A 108 3.97 -9.81 -2.92
C THR A 108 2.63 -10.51 -2.66
N SER A 109 2.23 -10.64 -1.40
CA SER A 109 0.89 -11.11 -1.02
C SER A 109 0.00 -9.91 -0.76
N VAL A 110 -1.20 -9.91 -1.33
CA VAL A 110 -2.20 -8.84 -1.11
C VAL A 110 -3.47 -9.47 -0.57
N ARG A 111 -4.03 -8.87 0.47
CA ARG A 111 -5.24 -9.34 1.14
C ARG A 111 -6.17 -8.17 1.43
N TRP A 112 -7.47 -8.38 1.43
CA TRP A 112 -8.44 -7.35 1.75
C TRP A 112 -9.67 -7.89 2.47
N TYR A 113 -10.35 -7.00 3.17
CA TYR A 113 -11.67 -7.25 3.77
C TYR A 113 -12.45 -5.93 3.85
N ALA A 114 -13.75 -6.06 4.08
CA ALA A 114 -14.67 -4.95 4.23
C ALA A 114 -15.44 -5.05 5.55
N LEU A 115 -15.84 -3.89 6.06
CA LEU A 115 -16.71 -3.73 7.22
C LEU A 115 -17.88 -2.81 6.84
N PRO A 116 -19.10 -3.05 7.34
CA PRO A 116 -20.16 -2.07 7.25
C PRO A 116 -19.75 -0.84 8.06
N ALA A 117 -19.86 0.34 7.45
CA ALA A 117 -19.57 1.61 8.10
C ALA A 117 -20.86 2.45 8.20
N PRO A 118 -21.83 2.04 9.06
CA PRO A 118 -23.10 2.73 9.17
C PRO A 118 -22.88 4.17 9.66
N SER A 119 -23.37 5.12 8.88
CA SER A 119 -23.19 6.55 9.04
C SER A 119 -24.19 7.13 10.04
N GLY A 120 -24.03 6.80 11.32
CA GLY A 120 -24.81 7.41 12.39
C GLY A 120 -26.29 7.01 12.42
N SER A 121 -26.68 5.93 11.73
CA SER A 121 -28.05 5.38 11.86
C SER A 121 -28.36 4.89 13.28
N SER A 122 -27.34 4.52 14.07
CA SER A 122 -27.47 4.26 15.51
C SER A 122 -27.55 5.52 16.37
N GLU A 123 -27.21 6.69 15.80
CA GLU A 123 -27.13 8.00 16.46
C GLU A 123 -28.22 8.97 15.95
N GLY A 124 -29.17 8.50 15.14
CA GLY A 124 -30.29 9.30 14.63
C GLY A 124 -29.96 10.21 13.44
N ALA A 125 -28.79 10.07 12.82
CA ALA A 125 -28.47 10.70 11.54
C ALA A 125 -28.92 9.78 10.40
N SER A 126 -30.08 10.05 9.82
CA SER A 126 -30.64 9.18 8.77
C SER A 126 -30.08 9.54 7.39
N GLU A 127 -29.05 8.82 6.95
CA GLU A 127 -28.68 8.80 5.53
C GLU A 127 -29.79 8.17 4.67
N ASN A 128 -30.59 7.26 5.26
CA ASN A 128 -31.80 6.69 4.68
C ASN A 128 -33.02 7.10 5.53
N PRO A 129 -33.63 8.28 5.30
CA PRO A 129 -34.67 8.86 6.17
C PRO A 129 -36.04 8.15 6.07
N GLU A 130 -36.25 7.31 5.06
CA GLU A 130 -37.51 6.58 4.89
C GLU A 130 -37.51 5.28 5.72
N TYR A 131 -38.58 5.09 6.49
CA TYR A 131 -38.73 3.96 7.41
C TYR A 131 -38.73 2.62 6.66
N GLY A 132 -37.85 1.71 7.11
CA GLY A 132 -37.76 0.35 6.56
C GLY A 132 -36.89 0.22 5.31
N ASN A 133 -36.34 1.31 4.75
CA ASN A 133 -35.47 1.22 3.57
C ASN A 133 -34.17 0.44 3.87
N MET A 134 -33.54 0.65 5.03
CA MET A 134 -32.40 -0.16 5.47
C MET A 134 -32.74 -1.66 5.57
N MET A 135 -33.92 -2.02 6.10
CA MET A 135 -34.37 -3.42 6.20
C MET A 135 -34.73 -4.03 4.84
N LYS A 136 -35.15 -3.20 3.89
CA LYS A 136 -35.45 -3.62 2.51
C LYS A 136 -34.22 -3.60 1.60
N GLY A 137 -33.05 -3.20 2.11
CA GLY A 137 -31.84 -3.09 1.32
C GLY A 137 -31.83 -1.93 0.32
N MET A 138 -32.63 -0.88 0.58
CA MET A 138 -32.75 0.31 -0.24
C MET A 138 -32.07 1.52 0.43
N GLY A 139 -31.52 2.42 -0.37
CA GLY A 139 -30.80 3.60 0.10
C GLY A 139 -29.29 3.46 0.04
N VAL A 140 -28.56 4.35 0.72
CA VAL A 140 -27.09 4.36 0.72
C VAL A 140 -26.56 3.39 1.78
N PHE A 141 -25.65 2.51 1.37
CA PHE A 141 -24.88 1.66 2.25
C PHE A 141 -23.42 2.01 2.10
N ARG A 142 -22.74 2.21 3.24
CA ARG A 142 -21.32 2.50 3.30
C ARG A 142 -20.54 1.30 3.78
N TYR A 143 -19.41 1.07 3.13
CA TYR A 143 -18.48 0.01 3.46
C TYR A 143 -17.09 0.61 3.64
N GLU A 144 -16.45 0.28 4.75
CA GLU A 144 -15.02 0.50 4.93
C GLU A 144 -14.27 -0.69 4.33
N LEU A 145 -13.30 -0.44 3.47
CA LEU A 145 -12.40 -1.45 2.94
C LEU A 145 -11.01 -1.25 3.50
N ASN A 146 -10.41 -2.36 3.90
CA ASN A 146 -9.04 -2.40 4.36
C ASN A 146 -8.27 -3.41 3.49
N ALA A 147 -7.11 -3.00 2.99
CA ALA A 147 -6.23 -3.81 2.16
C ALA A 147 -4.81 -3.79 2.74
N GLU A 148 -4.14 -4.93 2.70
CA GLU A 148 -2.75 -5.11 3.13
C GLU A 148 -1.95 -5.73 2.00
N ALA A 149 -0.78 -5.15 1.73
CA ALA A 149 0.23 -5.74 0.88
C ALA A 149 1.46 -6.08 1.71
N THR A 150 1.93 -7.31 1.56
CA THR A 150 3.10 -7.85 2.25
C THR A 150 4.13 -8.35 1.24
N ASN A 151 5.38 -7.95 1.39
CA ASN A 151 6.48 -8.57 0.66
C ASN A 151 6.93 -9.85 1.38
N ASN A 152 6.84 -10.98 0.70
CA ASN A 152 7.13 -12.31 1.25
C ASN A 152 8.63 -12.51 1.56
N SER A 153 9.53 -11.79 0.88
CA SER A 153 10.98 -11.90 1.06
C SER A 153 11.49 -11.03 2.20
N SER A 154 10.92 -9.83 2.39
CA SER A 154 11.37 -8.88 3.40
C SER A 154 10.48 -8.81 4.65
N GLY A 155 9.27 -9.38 4.59
CA GLY A 155 8.26 -9.30 5.65
C GLY A 155 7.67 -7.89 5.82
N ARG A 156 7.97 -6.95 4.94
CA ARG A 156 7.44 -5.58 5.00
C ARG A 156 5.97 -5.57 4.61
N THR A 157 5.16 -4.92 5.43
CA THR A 157 3.73 -4.76 5.21
C THR A 157 3.38 -3.30 4.96
N THR A 158 2.31 -3.05 4.24
CA THR A 158 1.74 -1.71 4.03
C THR A 158 0.23 -1.85 3.89
N ASN A 159 -0.49 -1.05 4.68
CA ASN A 159 -1.92 -1.19 4.84
C ASN A 159 -2.60 0.10 4.37
N LEU A 160 -3.72 -0.05 3.67
CA LEU A 160 -4.53 1.05 3.14
C LEU A 160 -5.98 0.87 3.56
N ARG A 161 -6.67 2.00 3.74
CA ARG A 161 -8.10 2.06 4.06
C ARG A 161 -8.82 3.00 3.13
N SER A 162 -10.00 2.59 2.68
CA SER A 162 -10.94 3.40 1.91
C SER A 162 -12.35 3.23 2.47
N THR A 163 -13.23 4.19 2.17
CA THR A 163 -14.65 4.08 2.45
C THR A 163 -15.41 4.31 1.15
N THR A 164 -16.22 3.33 0.76
CA THR A 164 -17.07 3.41 -0.43
C THR A 164 -18.54 3.45 -0.02
N ALA A 165 -19.36 4.08 -0.85
CA ALA A 165 -20.80 4.15 -0.67
C ALA A 165 -21.50 3.70 -1.94
N LYS A 166 -22.55 2.88 -1.81
CA LYS A 166 -23.41 2.51 -2.92
C LYS A 166 -24.87 2.77 -2.59
N VAL A 167 -25.57 3.39 -3.53
CA VAL A 167 -27.02 3.58 -3.48
C VAL A 167 -27.68 2.36 -4.11
N PHE A 168 -28.65 1.79 -3.39
CA PHE A 168 -29.50 0.70 -3.86
C PHE A 168 -30.93 1.22 -4.05
N ASN A 169 -31.52 0.93 -5.21
CA ASN A 169 -32.86 1.35 -5.59
C ASN A 169 -33.83 0.17 -5.56
#